data_AF-A0A927B1U9-F1
#
_entry.id   AF-A0A927B1U9-F1
#
_cell.length_a   1.000
_cell.length_b   1.000
_cell.length_c   1.000
_cell.angle_alpha   90.00
_cell.angle_beta   90.00
_cell.angle_gamma   90.00
#
_symmetry.space_group_name_H-M   'P 1'
#
loop_
_entity.id
_entity.type
_entity.pdbx_description
1 polymer ?
#
loop_
_entity_poly.entity_id
_entity_poly.type
_entity_poly.pdbx_seq_one_letter_code
_entity_poly.pdbx_strand_id
1 'polypeptide(L)'
;MTTDAIETQEEVHNAIVVSGPSQTPIAFDITVSAIAQMHNHALDLTIAGPDDKEGYKQVYDYRQVVKRQRVAVEKRQKELKATHIQYNREVDAAAKQLTEPMDQIEDGLAKKEKAYTDERDRIAHERAMAERQRLEGRVNQLRAFGFEWNAGAETYDFIRDEYALNLRINFEDVKALSDEEFAPSLLLAETTYQAVEKILADKRESDRKEAERLADEQETERKRLAAENQRLAEEKAELQRKADALDALTLKNRATALINVGFVFDSGVYNNPDQNSYWRPAKLLKLTDEEFDQLVEQTSVANTKREEDRVAAEEAEKLRIKNEKQAILAKQKADKVRTERLRPEKKILAKFLKEHGTPKVPATSEPESAEFLYNYCVRLKELTTEFSAMLEVL
;
A
#
# COMPACT_ATOMS: atom_id res chain seq x y z
N MET A 1 27.40 -59.43 62.85
CA MET A 1 27.31 -58.87 64.21
C MET A 1 25.93 -59.21 64.72
N THR A 2 25.88 -60.01 65.78
CA THR A 2 24.66 -60.40 66.49
C THR A 2 23.98 -59.14 67.02
N THR A 3 22.85 -58.78 66.42
CA THR A 3 21.91 -57.81 67.00
C THR A 3 21.22 -58.51 68.16
N ASP A 4 21.70 -58.27 69.38
CA ASP A 4 20.92 -58.54 70.58
C ASP A 4 19.65 -57.70 70.48
N ALA A 5 18.51 -58.40 70.55
CA ALA A 5 17.20 -57.78 70.46
C ALA A 5 17.02 -56.86 71.68
N ILE A 6 17.02 -55.55 71.46
CA ILE A 6 16.56 -54.59 72.46
C ILE A 6 15.05 -54.83 72.60
N GLU A 7 14.64 -55.40 73.74
CA GLU A 7 13.24 -55.59 74.08
C GLU A 7 12.53 -54.23 74.02
N THR A 8 11.52 -54.12 73.15
CA THR A 8 10.67 -52.93 72.96
C THR A 8 9.62 -52.77 74.07
N GLN A 9 9.86 -53.35 75.25
CA GLN A 9 9.00 -53.16 76.40
C GLN A 9 9.43 -51.90 77.14
N GLU A 10 8.49 -51.01 77.39
CA GLU A 10 8.66 -49.85 78.26
C GLU A 10 8.91 -50.36 79.68
N GLU A 11 10.16 -50.69 80.00
CA GLU A 11 10.57 -51.07 81.35
C GLU A 11 10.53 -49.83 82.24
N VAL A 12 9.62 -49.84 83.21
CA VAL A 12 9.55 -48.82 84.27
C VAL A 12 10.81 -48.97 85.13
N HIS A 13 11.83 -48.16 84.84
CA HIS A 13 13.11 -48.22 85.56
C HIS A 13 12.93 -47.93 87.06
N ASN A 14 13.71 -48.64 87.88
CA ASN A 14 13.80 -48.43 89.32
C ASN A 14 14.12 -46.96 89.62
N ALA A 15 13.18 -46.27 90.26
CA ALA A 15 13.27 -44.85 90.55
C ALA A 15 14.57 -44.53 91.32
N ILE A 16 15.25 -43.46 90.93
CA ILE A 16 16.26 -42.83 91.79
C ILE A 16 15.51 -42.38 93.04
N VAL A 17 15.75 -43.06 94.16
CA VAL A 17 15.11 -42.74 95.43
C VAL A 17 15.78 -41.49 96.00
N VAL A 18 15.26 -40.32 95.64
CA VAL A 18 15.60 -39.08 96.35
C VAL A 18 14.78 -39.05 97.63
N SER A 19 15.45 -39.13 98.77
CA SER A 19 14.79 -39.13 100.08
C SER A 19 14.11 -37.79 100.32
N GLY A 20 12.77 -37.78 100.39
CA GLY A 20 11.99 -36.57 100.60
C GLY A 20 12.28 -35.90 101.95
N PRO A 21 12.02 -34.58 102.08
CA PRO A 21 12.07 -33.92 103.37
C PRO A 21 11.06 -34.58 104.33
N SER A 22 11.48 -34.78 105.59
CA SER A 22 10.63 -35.37 106.63
C SER A 22 9.30 -34.62 106.77
N GLN A 23 8.18 -35.35 106.82
CA GLN A 23 6.82 -34.80 107.07
C GLN A 23 6.62 -34.33 108.52
N THR A 24 7.66 -33.77 109.13
CA THR A 24 7.55 -33.20 110.48
C THR A 24 6.66 -31.95 110.42
N PRO A 25 5.69 -31.79 111.33
CA PRO A 25 4.85 -30.59 111.38
C PRO A 25 5.69 -29.31 111.45
N ILE A 26 5.34 -28.32 110.62
CA ILE A 26 5.93 -26.98 110.66
C ILE A 26 5.45 -26.31 111.95
N ALA A 27 6.33 -26.25 112.94
CA ALA A 27 6.08 -25.59 114.21
C ALA A 27 7.05 -24.42 114.42
N PHE A 28 6.51 -23.30 114.90
CA PHE A 28 7.27 -22.17 115.43
C PHE A 28 7.13 -22.16 116.95
N ASP A 29 8.21 -21.83 117.65
CA ASP A 29 8.21 -21.81 119.12
C ASP A 29 7.39 -20.66 119.72
N ILE A 30 7.03 -19.67 118.91
CA ILE A 30 6.16 -18.55 119.30
C ILE A 30 4.72 -18.77 118.81
N THR A 31 3.76 -18.62 119.71
CA THR A 31 2.34 -18.76 119.41
C THR A 31 1.69 -17.40 119.15
N VAL A 32 0.56 -17.40 118.44
CA VAL A 32 -0.25 -16.19 118.21
C VAL A 32 -0.69 -15.56 119.55
N SER A 33 -0.98 -16.38 120.55
CA SER A 33 -1.31 -15.93 121.91
C SER A 33 -0.15 -15.18 122.58
N ALA A 34 1.08 -15.68 122.44
CA ALA A 34 2.26 -14.99 122.97
C ALA A 34 2.51 -13.65 122.28
N ILE A 35 2.28 -13.55 120.96
CA ILE A 35 2.38 -12.28 120.22
C ILE A 35 1.33 -11.28 120.71
N ALA A 36 0.09 -11.73 120.96
CA ALA A 36 -0.97 -10.88 121.50
C ALA A 36 -0.64 -10.36 122.92
N GLN A 37 -0.06 -11.21 123.77
CA GLN A 37 0.44 -10.79 125.08
C GLN A 37 1.57 -9.76 124.95
N MET A 38 2.48 -9.97 124.00
CA MET A 38 3.58 -9.04 123.77
C MET A 38 3.09 -7.68 123.27
N HIS A 39 2.07 -7.68 122.41
CA HIS A 39 1.42 -6.47 121.93
C HIS A 39 0.77 -5.70 123.08
N ASN A 40 -0.03 -6.37 123.92
CA ASN A 40 -0.71 -5.70 125.04
C ASN A 40 0.30 -5.09 126.02
N HIS A 41 1.36 -5.83 126.35
CA HIS A 41 2.42 -5.29 127.21
C HIS A 41 3.12 -4.09 126.57
N ALA A 42 3.33 -4.09 125.24
CA ALA A 42 3.90 -2.94 124.55
C ALA A 42 2.99 -1.69 124.61
N LEU A 43 1.66 -1.86 124.62
CA LEU A 43 0.70 -0.75 124.74
C LEU A 43 0.76 -0.08 126.12
N ASP A 44 1.05 -0.84 127.17
CA ASP A 44 1.16 -0.33 128.54
C ASP A 44 2.45 0.46 128.78
N LEU A 45 3.46 0.29 127.92
CA LEU A 45 4.73 1.01 128.03
C LEU A 45 4.60 2.43 127.49
N THR A 46 4.85 3.42 128.34
CA THR A 46 4.83 4.86 127.99
C THR A 46 6.14 5.54 128.40
N ILE A 47 6.51 6.61 127.70
CA ILE A 47 7.65 7.46 128.05
C ILE A 47 7.09 8.83 128.39
N ALA A 48 7.26 9.27 129.64
CA ALA A 48 6.59 10.47 130.14
C ALA A 48 7.15 11.79 129.56
N GLY A 49 8.35 11.76 128.98
CA GLY A 49 8.99 12.93 128.36
C GLY A 49 10.46 12.68 127.99
N PRO A 50 11.16 13.69 127.43
CA PRO A 50 12.52 13.53 126.90
C PRO A 50 13.60 13.23 127.96
N ASP A 51 13.34 13.51 129.24
CA ASP A 51 14.27 13.19 130.35
C ASP A 51 13.96 11.86 131.05
N ASP A 52 12.90 11.15 130.65
CA ASP A 52 12.49 9.86 131.20
C ASP A 52 13.36 8.72 130.64
N LYS A 53 14.59 8.65 131.17
CA LYS A 53 15.58 7.65 130.77
C LYS A 53 15.16 6.22 131.10
N GLU A 54 14.39 6.03 132.17
CA GLU A 54 13.96 4.71 132.62
C GLU A 54 12.81 4.17 131.75
N GLY A 55 11.78 4.98 131.47
CA GLY A 55 10.72 4.63 130.52
C GLY A 55 11.29 4.36 129.12
N TYR A 56 12.23 5.19 128.66
CA TYR A 56 12.93 4.94 127.39
C TYR A 56 13.68 3.60 127.38
N LYS A 57 14.42 3.29 128.46
CA LYS A 57 15.16 2.04 128.57
C LYS A 57 14.23 0.82 128.57
N GLN A 58 13.09 0.88 129.26
CA GLN A 58 12.09 -0.19 129.26
C GLN A 58 11.49 -0.44 127.87
N VAL A 59 11.07 0.62 127.17
CA VAL A 59 10.58 0.52 125.78
C VAL A 59 11.67 -0.02 124.85
N TYR A 60 12.90 0.46 124.98
CA TYR A 60 14.03 0.01 124.18
C TYR A 60 14.33 -1.47 124.39
N ASP A 61 14.47 -1.91 125.64
CA ASP A 61 14.77 -3.29 126.00
C ASP A 61 13.66 -4.23 125.51
N TYR A 62 12.39 -3.83 125.68
CA TYR A 62 11.25 -4.60 125.19
C TYR A 62 11.20 -4.68 123.66
N ARG A 63 11.49 -3.57 122.96
CA ARG A 63 11.62 -3.56 121.49
C ARG A 63 12.72 -4.51 121.01
N GLN A 64 13.84 -4.61 121.73
CA GLN A 64 14.88 -5.60 121.40
C GLN A 64 14.39 -7.04 121.60
N VAL A 65 13.58 -7.32 122.62
CA VAL A 65 12.93 -8.64 122.81
C VAL A 65 12.03 -8.99 121.63
N VAL A 66 11.12 -8.09 121.23
CA VAL A 66 10.22 -8.29 120.08
C VAL A 66 11.02 -8.50 118.79
N LYS A 67 12.06 -7.68 118.56
CA LYS A 67 12.95 -7.81 117.40
C LYS A 67 13.66 -9.16 117.38
N ARG A 68 14.17 -9.64 118.51
CA ARG A 68 14.82 -10.97 118.61
C ARG A 68 13.85 -12.09 118.25
N GLN A 69 12.60 -12.02 118.72
CA GLN A 69 11.59 -13.02 118.39
C GLN A 69 11.23 -13.02 116.90
N ARG A 70 11.06 -11.85 116.27
CA ARG A 70 10.85 -11.75 114.81
C ARG A 70 12.00 -12.37 114.02
N VAL A 71 13.24 -12.06 114.39
CA VAL A 71 14.44 -12.62 113.72
C VAL A 71 14.52 -14.14 113.92
N ALA A 72 14.13 -14.67 115.08
CA ALA A 72 14.09 -16.11 115.34
C ALA A 72 13.06 -16.83 114.44
N VAL A 73 11.87 -16.24 114.25
CA VAL A 73 10.85 -16.75 113.32
C VAL A 73 11.36 -16.77 111.88
N GLU A 74 11.98 -15.67 111.41
CA GLU A 74 12.54 -15.59 110.06
C GLU A 74 13.68 -16.60 109.84
N LYS A 75 14.54 -16.79 110.85
CA LYS A 75 15.60 -17.79 110.81
C LYS A 75 15.02 -19.20 110.73
N ARG A 76 14.01 -19.50 111.56
CA ARG A 76 13.33 -20.80 111.57
C ARG A 76 12.60 -21.07 110.26
N GLN A 77 11.96 -20.07 109.66
CA GLN A 77 11.32 -20.18 108.34
C GLN A 77 12.35 -20.55 107.26
N LYS A 78 13.52 -19.91 107.25
CA LYS A 78 14.60 -20.22 106.31
C LYS A 78 15.14 -21.63 106.52
N GLU A 79 15.36 -22.03 107.77
CA GLU A 79 15.79 -23.40 108.12
C GLU A 79 14.79 -24.46 107.65
N LEU A 80 13.48 -24.25 107.88
CA LEU A 80 12.43 -25.18 107.47
C LEU A 80 12.28 -25.28 105.94
N LYS A 81 12.52 -24.18 105.21
CA LYS A 81 12.49 -24.17 103.73
C LYS A 81 13.76 -24.73 103.10
N ALA A 82 14.90 -24.68 103.79
CA ALA A 82 16.20 -25.06 103.22
C ALA A 82 16.21 -26.50 102.72
N THR A 83 15.65 -27.45 103.48
CA THR A 83 15.59 -28.87 103.10
C THR A 83 14.71 -29.12 101.88
N HIS A 84 13.58 -28.40 101.74
CA HIS A 84 12.69 -28.50 100.59
C HIS A 84 13.31 -27.91 99.32
N ILE A 85 13.99 -26.76 99.44
CA ILE A 85 14.71 -26.14 98.32
C ILE A 85 15.86 -27.04 97.86
N GLN A 86 16.59 -27.63 98.81
CA GLN A 86 17.67 -28.56 98.52
C GLN A 86 17.13 -29.83 97.84
N TYR A 87 16.05 -30.41 98.35
CA TYR A 87 15.38 -31.56 97.73
C TYR A 87 14.93 -31.28 96.29
N ASN A 88 14.25 -30.14 96.03
CA ASN A 88 13.83 -29.81 94.66
C ASN A 88 15.03 -29.64 93.72
N ARG A 89 16.13 -29.02 94.19
CA ARG A 89 17.36 -28.93 93.40
C ARG A 89 17.97 -30.30 93.11
N GLU A 90 17.92 -31.23 94.06
CA GLU A 90 18.39 -32.60 93.88
C GLU A 90 17.50 -33.38 92.90
N VAL A 91 16.18 -33.20 92.96
CA VAL A 91 15.23 -33.78 92.01
C VAL A 91 15.46 -33.22 90.60
N ASP A 92 15.58 -31.90 90.46
CA ASP A 92 15.85 -31.26 89.15
C ASP A 92 17.22 -31.68 88.60
N ALA A 93 18.23 -31.81 89.46
CA ALA A 93 19.56 -32.29 89.06
C ALA A 93 19.54 -33.76 88.64
N ALA A 94 18.82 -34.62 89.36
CA ALA A 94 18.65 -36.02 89.01
C ALA A 94 17.86 -36.18 87.70
N ALA A 95 16.79 -35.41 87.52
CA ALA A 95 16.02 -35.37 86.28
C ALA A 95 16.92 -34.94 85.12
N LYS A 96 17.68 -33.85 85.27
CA LYS A 96 18.62 -33.38 84.26
C LYS A 96 19.71 -34.41 83.93
N GLN A 97 20.28 -35.07 84.94
CA GLN A 97 21.27 -36.14 84.75
C GLN A 97 20.72 -37.32 83.95
N LEU A 98 19.42 -37.59 84.06
CA LEU A 98 18.75 -38.65 83.31
C LEU A 98 18.34 -38.20 81.90
N THR A 99 17.80 -36.98 81.74
CA THR A 99 17.27 -36.50 80.46
C THR A 99 18.36 -36.05 79.51
N GLU A 100 19.43 -35.40 79.97
CA GLU A 100 20.46 -34.84 79.09
C GLU A 100 21.19 -35.92 78.23
N PRO A 101 21.54 -37.11 78.76
CA PRO A 101 22.02 -38.22 77.92
C PRO A 101 20.96 -38.76 76.96
N MET A 102 19.68 -38.78 77.35
CA MET A 102 18.58 -39.21 76.48
C MET A 102 18.41 -38.23 75.31
N ASP A 103 18.42 -36.92 75.56
CA ASP A 103 18.37 -35.88 74.53
C ASP A 103 19.51 -36.03 73.52
N GLN A 104 20.74 -36.31 74.00
CA GLN A 104 21.90 -36.55 73.13
C GLN A 104 21.74 -37.81 72.25
N ILE A 105 21.12 -38.86 72.80
CA ILE A 105 20.80 -40.08 72.05
C ILE A 105 19.73 -39.78 71.00
N GLU A 106 18.64 -39.10 71.37
CA GLU A 106 17.56 -38.71 70.45
C GLU A 106 18.07 -37.83 69.32
N ASP A 107 18.86 -36.81 69.61
CA ASP A 107 19.51 -35.95 68.62
C ASP A 107 20.40 -36.74 67.66
N GLY A 108 21.16 -37.70 68.20
CA GLY A 108 22.00 -38.60 67.42
C GLY A 108 21.20 -39.52 66.50
N LEU A 109 20.06 -40.03 66.97
CA LEU A 109 19.14 -40.88 66.20
C LEU A 109 18.40 -40.08 65.13
N ALA A 110 17.86 -38.90 65.48
CA ALA A 110 17.18 -38.01 64.54
C ALA A 110 18.09 -37.58 63.38
N LYS A 111 19.37 -37.29 63.66
CA LYS A 111 20.38 -37.00 62.61
C LYS A 111 20.59 -38.19 61.66
N LYS A 112 20.62 -39.42 62.18
CA LYS A 112 20.77 -40.63 61.37
C LYS A 112 19.53 -40.92 60.52
N GLU A 113 18.34 -40.78 61.10
CA GLU A 113 17.06 -40.91 60.40
C GLU A 113 16.95 -39.87 59.27
N LYS A 114 17.30 -38.62 59.56
CA LYS A 114 17.35 -37.57 58.57
C LYS A 114 18.35 -37.88 57.44
N ALA A 115 19.57 -38.33 57.77
CA ALA A 115 20.55 -38.70 56.76
C ALA A 115 20.06 -39.84 55.85
N TYR A 116 19.36 -40.83 56.40
CA TYR A 116 18.77 -41.93 55.63
C TYR A 116 17.66 -41.45 54.70
N THR A 117 16.74 -40.64 55.21
CA THR A 117 15.61 -40.11 54.42
C THR A 117 16.10 -39.17 53.30
N ASP A 118 17.02 -38.26 53.61
CA ASP A 118 17.63 -37.36 52.62
C ASP A 118 18.35 -38.15 51.51
N GLU A 119 19.10 -39.20 51.86
CA GLU A 119 19.81 -40.03 50.88
C GLU A 119 18.87 -40.88 50.03
N ARG A 120 17.82 -41.46 50.64
CA ARG A 120 16.78 -42.20 49.91
C ARG A 120 16.09 -41.29 48.89
N ASP A 121 15.75 -40.08 49.30
CA ASP A 121 15.07 -39.11 48.45
C ASP A 121 16.01 -38.61 47.33
N ARG A 122 17.31 -38.41 47.61
CA ARG A 122 18.33 -38.13 46.59
C ARG A 122 18.41 -39.25 45.54
N ILE A 123 18.52 -40.51 45.97
CA ILE A 123 18.59 -41.67 45.07
C ILE A 123 17.31 -41.78 44.22
N ALA A 124 16.14 -41.56 44.83
CA ALA A 124 14.87 -41.57 44.10
C ALA A 124 14.81 -40.45 43.04
N HIS A 125 15.26 -39.24 43.40
CA HIS A 125 15.32 -38.11 42.48
C HIS A 125 16.29 -38.34 41.31
N GLU A 126 17.49 -38.86 41.59
CA GLU A 126 18.49 -39.18 40.56
C GLU A 126 17.98 -40.25 39.59
N ARG A 127 17.29 -41.29 40.09
CA ARG A 127 16.66 -42.31 39.24
C ARG A 127 15.58 -41.71 38.34
N ALA A 128 14.69 -40.88 38.90
CA ALA A 128 13.64 -40.22 38.12
C ALA A 128 14.21 -39.28 37.04
N MET A 129 15.27 -38.53 37.36
CA MET A 129 15.95 -37.66 36.40
C MET A 129 16.65 -38.45 35.29
N ALA A 130 17.34 -39.55 35.64
CA ALA A 130 17.98 -40.43 34.66
C ALA A 130 16.95 -41.09 33.73
N GLU A 131 15.82 -41.56 34.26
CA GLU A 131 14.73 -42.13 33.46
C GLU A 131 14.11 -41.09 32.53
N ARG A 132 13.89 -39.87 33.02
CA ARG A 132 13.38 -38.74 32.22
C ARG A 132 14.33 -38.38 31.09
N GLN A 133 15.62 -38.25 31.37
CA GLN A 133 16.64 -37.94 30.37
C GLN A 133 16.74 -39.04 29.30
N ARG A 134 16.66 -40.30 29.71
CA ARG A 134 16.65 -41.45 28.79
C ARG A 134 15.43 -41.40 27.87
N LEU A 135 14.23 -41.19 28.42
CA LEU A 135 13.00 -41.08 27.65
C LEU A 135 13.06 -39.90 26.67
N GLU A 136 13.48 -38.73 27.14
CA GLU A 136 13.62 -37.53 26.31
C GLU A 136 14.64 -37.72 25.19
N GLY A 137 15.77 -38.38 25.47
CA GLY A 137 16.77 -38.76 24.48
C GLY A 137 16.17 -39.60 23.35
N ARG A 138 15.42 -40.66 23.70
CA ARG A 138 14.76 -41.53 22.71
C ARG A 138 13.73 -40.78 21.87
N VAL A 139 12.90 -39.96 22.50
CA VAL A 139 11.92 -39.12 21.80
C VAL A 139 12.62 -38.18 20.82
N ASN A 140 13.72 -37.55 21.23
CA ASN A 140 14.47 -36.65 20.37
C ASN A 140 15.11 -37.38 19.17
N GLN A 141 15.59 -38.61 19.36
CA GLN A 141 16.11 -39.41 18.25
C GLN A 141 15.01 -39.76 17.24
N LEU A 142 13.82 -40.18 17.70
CA LEU A 142 12.68 -40.45 16.81
C LEU A 142 12.26 -39.19 16.03
N ARG A 143 12.20 -38.04 16.71
CA ARG A 143 11.90 -36.75 16.05
C ARG A 143 12.95 -36.35 15.02
N ALA A 144 14.23 -36.65 15.26
CA ALA A 144 15.30 -36.41 14.30
C ALA A 144 15.12 -37.24 13.00
N PHE A 145 14.44 -38.38 13.10
CA PHE A 145 14.03 -39.22 11.96
C PHE A 145 12.64 -38.85 11.41
N GLY A 146 12.09 -37.70 11.82
CA GLY A 146 10.82 -37.18 11.30
C GLY A 146 9.57 -37.82 11.86
N PHE A 147 9.66 -38.56 12.98
CA PHE A 147 8.47 -39.08 13.66
C PHE A 147 7.75 -37.98 14.44
N GLU A 148 6.42 -38.00 14.38
CA GLU A 148 5.54 -37.04 15.04
C GLU A 148 4.70 -37.72 16.12
N TRP A 149 4.41 -37.00 17.21
CA TRP A 149 3.59 -37.53 18.30
C TRP A 149 2.11 -37.56 17.92
N ASN A 150 1.51 -38.74 17.98
CA ASN A 150 0.09 -38.94 17.82
C ASN A 150 -0.56 -39.22 19.19
N ALA A 151 -1.10 -38.16 19.80
CA ALA A 151 -1.73 -38.24 21.12
C ALA A 151 -2.96 -39.16 21.16
N GLY A 152 -3.67 -39.34 20.04
CA GLY A 152 -4.87 -40.16 19.99
C GLY A 152 -4.59 -41.66 19.99
N ALA A 153 -3.47 -42.08 19.41
CA ALA A 153 -3.04 -43.48 19.36
C ALA A 153 -1.91 -43.80 20.36
N GLU A 154 -1.40 -42.80 21.06
CA GLU A 154 -0.23 -42.87 21.94
C GLU A 154 1.02 -43.45 21.24
N THR A 155 1.23 -43.05 19.98
CA THR A 155 2.33 -43.52 19.14
C THR A 155 3.16 -42.36 18.60
N TYR A 156 4.42 -42.66 18.29
CA TYR A 156 5.22 -41.86 17.37
C TYR A 156 5.04 -42.40 15.96
N ASP A 157 4.53 -41.56 15.07
CA ASP A 157 4.13 -41.92 13.72
C ASP A 157 5.08 -41.29 12.71
N PHE A 158 5.55 -42.11 11.76
CA PHE A 158 6.22 -41.67 10.54
C PHE A 158 5.33 -42.07 9.37
N ILE A 159 4.49 -41.13 8.93
CA ILE A 159 3.51 -41.33 7.86
C ILE A 159 3.91 -40.49 6.65
N ARG A 160 4.20 -41.18 5.55
CA ARG A 160 4.48 -40.61 4.23
C ARG A 160 3.64 -41.35 3.19
N ASP A 161 2.39 -40.94 3.05
CA ASP A 161 1.42 -41.58 2.15
C ASP A 161 1.91 -41.64 0.69
N GLU A 162 2.63 -40.61 0.24
CA GLU A 162 3.23 -40.55 -1.10
C GLU A 162 4.20 -41.72 -1.38
N TYR A 163 4.80 -42.29 -0.32
CA TYR A 163 5.79 -43.36 -0.42
C TYR A 163 5.29 -44.69 0.15
N ALA A 164 4.00 -44.79 0.50
CA ALA A 164 3.40 -45.95 1.15
C ALA A 164 4.15 -46.42 2.42
N LEU A 165 4.80 -45.48 3.11
CA LEU A 165 5.55 -45.74 4.33
C LEU A 165 4.74 -45.25 5.53
N ASN A 166 4.36 -46.21 6.38
CA ASN A 166 3.63 -45.96 7.62
C ASN A 166 4.26 -46.80 8.70
N LEU A 167 5.08 -46.15 9.53
CA LEU A 167 5.74 -46.78 10.67
C LEU A 167 5.25 -46.11 11.95
N ARG A 168 4.90 -46.92 12.94
CA ARG A 168 4.40 -46.46 14.24
C ARG A 168 5.16 -47.15 15.35
N ILE A 169 5.55 -46.38 16.37
CA ILE A 169 6.24 -46.86 17.56
C ILE A 169 5.41 -46.45 18.77
N ASN A 170 4.97 -47.41 19.60
CA ASN A 170 4.14 -47.10 20.76
C ASN A 170 4.95 -46.34 21.81
N PHE A 171 4.32 -45.37 22.48
CA PHE A 171 4.96 -44.62 23.56
C PHE A 171 5.44 -45.51 24.70
N GLU A 172 4.65 -46.54 25.03
CA GLU A 172 5.01 -47.46 26.10
C GLU A 172 6.28 -48.25 25.75
N ASP A 173 6.54 -48.57 24.48
CA ASP A 173 7.79 -49.20 24.06
C ASP A 173 8.97 -48.23 24.19
N VAL A 174 8.77 -46.94 23.88
CA VAL A 174 9.79 -45.89 24.08
C VAL A 174 10.14 -45.74 25.57
N LYS A 175 9.16 -45.90 26.46
CA LYS A 175 9.30 -45.73 27.91
C LYS A 175 9.82 -46.98 28.62
N ALA A 176 9.20 -48.13 28.40
CA ALA A 176 9.38 -49.34 29.21
C ALA A 176 10.58 -50.20 28.77
N LEU A 177 10.90 -50.25 27.47
CA LEU A 177 11.97 -51.11 26.97
C LEU A 177 13.34 -50.66 27.46
N SER A 178 14.25 -51.60 27.70
CA SER A 178 15.66 -51.34 27.91
C SER A 178 16.32 -50.74 26.66
N ASP A 179 17.54 -50.21 26.77
CA ASP A 179 18.24 -49.60 25.63
C ASP A 179 18.56 -50.64 24.54
N GLU A 180 18.86 -51.87 24.94
CA GLU A 180 19.11 -52.98 24.03
C GLU A 180 17.84 -53.40 23.27
N GLU A 181 16.70 -53.44 23.95
CA GLU A 181 15.41 -53.81 23.35
C GLU A 181 14.83 -52.69 22.46
N PHE A 182 15.14 -51.42 22.75
CA PHE A 182 14.69 -50.28 21.95
C PHE A 182 15.56 -50.03 20.71
N ALA A 183 16.83 -50.45 20.72
CA ALA A 183 17.76 -50.22 19.63
C ALA A 183 17.28 -50.71 18.24
N PRO A 184 16.64 -51.89 18.10
CA PRO A 184 16.08 -52.32 16.80
C PRO A 184 15.00 -51.38 16.27
N SER A 185 14.14 -50.83 17.13
CA SER A 185 13.10 -49.86 16.74
C SER A 185 13.73 -48.57 16.22
N LEU A 186 14.82 -48.13 16.85
CA LEU A 186 15.56 -46.95 16.42
C LEU A 186 16.27 -47.16 15.09
N LEU A 187 16.89 -48.33 14.88
CA LEU A 187 17.50 -48.69 13.61
C LEU A 187 16.47 -48.75 12.47
N LEU A 188 15.28 -49.31 12.74
CA LEU A 188 14.18 -49.33 11.78
C LEU A 188 13.70 -47.91 11.43
N ALA A 189 13.57 -47.02 12.43
CA ALA A 189 13.24 -45.62 12.23
C ALA A 189 14.28 -44.90 11.35
N GLU A 190 15.57 -45.08 11.65
CA GLU A 190 16.67 -44.48 10.89
C GLU A 190 16.69 -44.97 9.43
N THR A 191 16.63 -46.28 9.21
CA THR A 191 16.66 -46.88 7.87
C THR A 191 15.47 -46.45 7.03
N THR A 192 14.28 -46.34 7.63
CA THR A 192 13.08 -45.84 6.97
C THR A 192 13.24 -44.37 6.57
N TYR A 193 13.75 -43.53 7.47
CA TYR A 193 14.02 -42.13 7.20
C TYR A 193 15.04 -41.93 6.06
N GLN A 194 16.16 -42.66 6.10
CA GLN A 194 17.19 -42.62 5.07
C GLN A 194 16.66 -43.06 3.70
N ALA A 195 15.78 -44.08 3.65
CA ALA A 195 15.14 -44.51 2.41
C ALA A 195 14.26 -43.41 1.81
N VAL A 196 13.48 -42.70 2.64
CA VAL A 196 12.65 -41.57 2.18
C VAL A 196 13.51 -40.41 1.69
N GLU A 197 14.56 -40.04 2.42
CA GLU A 197 15.46 -38.96 2.01
C GLU A 197 16.12 -39.27 0.65
N LYS A 198 16.48 -40.53 0.41
CA LYS A 198 17.00 -40.96 -0.90
C LYS A 198 15.94 -40.82 -2.01
N ILE A 199 14.72 -41.28 -1.79
CA ILE A 199 13.62 -41.13 -2.76
C ILE A 199 13.38 -39.65 -3.08
N LEU A 200 13.36 -38.79 -2.06
CA LEU A 200 13.20 -37.35 -2.22
C LEU A 200 14.35 -36.71 -2.99
N ALA A 201 15.60 -37.13 -2.73
CA ALA A 201 16.77 -36.66 -3.45
C ALA A 201 16.71 -37.05 -4.93
N ASP A 202 16.40 -38.32 -5.23
CA ASP A 202 16.28 -38.83 -6.60
C ASP A 202 15.16 -38.11 -7.37
N LYS A 203 14.01 -37.87 -6.72
CA LYS A 203 12.90 -37.11 -7.31
C LYS A 203 13.29 -35.67 -7.62
N ARG A 204 13.92 -34.97 -6.67
CA ARG A 204 14.42 -33.59 -6.90
C ARG A 204 15.43 -33.52 -8.04
N GLU A 205 16.29 -34.52 -8.17
CA GLU A 205 17.24 -34.57 -9.29
C GLU A 205 16.53 -34.81 -10.63
N SER A 206 15.55 -35.72 -10.67
CA SER A 206 14.72 -35.98 -11.85
C SER A 206 13.95 -34.73 -12.28
N ASP A 207 13.26 -34.07 -11.36
CA ASP A 207 12.49 -32.86 -11.61
C ASP A 207 13.38 -31.72 -12.15
N ARG A 208 14.61 -31.60 -11.61
CA ARG A 208 15.59 -30.63 -12.10
C ARG A 208 16.01 -30.92 -13.54
N LYS A 209 16.29 -32.18 -13.88
CA LYS A 209 16.66 -32.58 -15.25
C LYS A 209 15.52 -32.35 -16.23
N GLU A 210 14.28 -32.64 -15.84
CA GLU A 210 13.11 -32.40 -16.68
C GLU A 210 12.87 -30.90 -16.91
N ALA A 211 13.00 -30.07 -15.86
CA ALA A 211 12.88 -28.63 -15.96
C ALA A 211 13.95 -28.01 -16.87
N GLU A 212 15.20 -28.48 -16.79
CA GLU A 212 16.30 -28.06 -17.68
C GLU A 212 15.98 -28.42 -19.14
N ARG A 213 15.52 -29.65 -19.39
CA ARG A 213 15.14 -30.11 -20.73
C ARG A 213 14.00 -29.29 -21.33
N LEU A 214 12.99 -28.94 -20.52
CA LEU A 214 11.86 -28.12 -20.95
C LEU A 214 12.30 -26.67 -21.23
N ALA A 215 13.23 -26.13 -20.45
CA ALA A 215 13.78 -24.79 -20.67
C ALA A 215 14.56 -24.71 -22.00
N ASP A 216 15.38 -25.72 -22.30
CA ASP A 216 16.11 -25.81 -23.57
C ASP A 216 15.15 -25.94 -24.76
N GLU A 217 14.10 -26.76 -24.65
CA GLU A 217 13.06 -26.91 -25.68
C GLU A 217 12.30 -25.59 -25.92
N GLN A 218 11.93 -24.89 -24.85
CA GLN A 218 11.28 -23.57 -24.96
C GLN A 218 12.20 -22.51 -25.58
N GLU A 219 13.48 -22.51 -25.23
CA GLU A 219 14.44 -21.56 -25.81
C GLU A 219 14.64 -21.81 -27.30
N THR A 220 14.76 -23.08 -27.71
CA THR A 220 14.92 -23.45 -29.12
C THR A 220 13.68 -23.11 -29.95
N GLU A 221 12.48 -23.41 -29.47
CA GLU A 221 11.22 -23.00 -30.13
C GLU A 221 11.04 -21.48 -30.15
N ARG A 222 11.41 -20.76 -29.08
CA ARG A 222 11.37 -19.29 -29.08
C ARG A 222 12.31 -18.70 -30.13
N LYS A 223 13.52 -19.24 -30.29
CA LYS A 223 14.47 -18.82 -31.34
C LYS A 223 13.92 -19.11 -32.73
N ARG A 224 13.29 -20.27 -32.93
CA ARG A 224 12.66 -20.65 -34.21
C ARG A 224 11.52 -19.70 -34.57
N LEU A 225 10.60 -19.44 -33.65
CA LEU A 225 9.48 -18.51 -33.85
C LEU A 225 9.96 -17.08 -34.08
N ALA A 226 11.00 -16.63 -33.38
CA ALA A 226 11.59 -15.31 -33.60
C ALA A 226 12.17 -15.18 -35.02
N ALA A 227 12.91 -16.21 -35.49
CA ALA A 227 13.46 -16.23 -36.84
C ALA A 227 12.36 -16.29 -37.91
N GLU A 228 11.29 -17.06 -37.70
CA GLU A 228 10.15 -17.14 -38.61
C GLU A 228 9.38 -15.81 -38.68
N ASN A 229 9.09 -15.20 -37.53
CA ASN A 229 8.44 -13.88 -37.47
C ASN A 229 9.28 -12.79 -38.15
N GLN A 230 10.61 -12.84 -37.99
CA GLN A 230 11.50 -11.92 -38.68
C GLN A 230 11.41 -12.09 -40.21
N ARG A 231 11.44 -13.32 -40.71
CA ARG A 231 11.29 -13.61 -42.15
C ARG A 231 9.94 -13.12 -42.69
N LEU A 232 8.85 -13.37 -41.97
CA LEU A 232 7.52 -12.88 -42.36
C LEU A 232 7.42 -11.35 -42.35
N ALA A 233 8.09 -10.69 -41.40
CA ALA A 233 8.14 -9.23 -41.36
C ALA A 233 8.93 -8.65 -42.54
N GLU A 234 10.06 -9.25 -42.88
CA GLU A 234 10.87 -8.88 -44.05
C GLU A 234 10.10 -9.08 -45.36
N GLU A 235 9.43 -10.22 -45.53
CA GLU A 235 8.59 -10.50 -46.70
C GLU A 235 7.44 -9.50 -46.84
N LYS A 236 6.72 -9.19 -45.75
CA LYS A 236 5.66 -8.17 -45.75
C LYS A 236 6.21 -6.79 -46.09
N ALA A 237 7.38 -6.42 -45.56
CA ALA A 237 7.99 -5.14 -45.88
C ALA A 237 8.42 -5.05 -47.36
N GLU A 238 8.92 -6.15 -47.94
CA GLU A 238 9.25 -6.20 -49.36
C GLU A 238 8.01 -6.09 -50.24
N LEU A 239 6.94 -6.82 -49.91
CA LEU A 239 5.66 -6.74 -50.63
C LEU A 239 5.07 -5.32 -50.56
N GLN A 240 5.13 -4.67 -49.39
CA GLN A 240 4.67 -3.29 -49.25
C GLN A 240 5.50 -2.34 -50.11
N ARG A 241 6.83 -2.46 -50.13
CA ARG A 241 7.68 -1.64 -51.02
C ARG A 241 7.34 -1.83 -52.49
N LYS A 242 7.05 -3.07 -52.91
CA LYS A 242 6.61 -3.36 -54.29
C LYS A 242 5.27 -2.71 -54.60
N ALA A 243 4.31 -2.78 -53.67
CA ALA A 243 3.01 -2.12 -53.80
C ALA A 243 3.16 -0.60 -53.88
N ASP A 244 3.91 0.01 -52.98
CA ASP A 244 4.16 1.47 -52.97
C ASP A 244 4.85 1.94 -54.25
N ALA A 245 5.80 1.16 -54.77
CA ALA A 245 6.48 1.45 -56.03
C ALA A 245 5.52 1.37 -57.24
N LEU A 246 4.61 0.39 -57.24
CA LEU A 246 3.58 0.26 -58.26
C LEU A 246 2.59 1.43 -58.20
N ASP A 247 2.12 1.78 -57.00
CA ASP A 247 1.24 2.93 -56.78
C ASP A 247 1.91 4.24 -57.23
N ALA A 248 3.19 4.44 -56.90
CA ALA A 248 3.93 5.61 -57.36
C ALA A 248 4.01 5.69 -58.90
N LEU A 249 4.21 4.56 -59.58
CA LEU A 249 4.23 4.48 -61.04
C LEU A 249 2.84 4.77 -61.64
N THR A 250 1.79 4.14 -61.10
CA THR A 250 0.40 4.37 -61.52
C THR A 250 0.02 5.83 -61.36
N LEU A 251 0.32 6.43 -60.20
CA LEU A 251 0.04 7.84 -59.95
C LEU A 251 0.80 8.74 -60.92
N LYS A 252 2.07 8.46 -61.21
CA LYS A 252 2.87 9.23 -62.18
C LYS A 252 2.25 9.20 -63.58
N ASN A 253 1.82 8.02 -64.03
CA ASN A 253 1.19 7.86 -65.35
C ASN A 253 -0.15 8.61 -65.39
N ARG A 254 -0.99 8.44 -64.37
CA ARG A 254 -2.29 9.12 -64.26
C ARG A 254 -2.14 10.64 -64.14
N ALA A 255 -1.18 11.12 -63.37
CA ALA A 255 -0.85 12.54 -63.26
C ALA A 255 -0.49 13.15 -64.62
N THR A 256 0.35 12.45 -65.38
CA THR A 256 0.77 12.87 -66.72
C THR A 256 -0.43 12.97 -67.67
N ALA A 257 -1.31 11.97 -67.65
CA ALA A 257 -2.52 11.96 -68.48
C ALA A 257 -3.49 13.09 -68.10
N LEU A 258 -3.71 13.37 -66.81
CA LEU A 258 -4.54 14.49 -66.37
C LEU A 258 -3.97 15.85 -66.80
N ILE A 259 -2.66 16.04 -66.67
CA ILE A 259 -1.99 17.27 -67.11
C ILE A 259 -2.19 17.48 -68.62
N ASN A 260 -2.09 16.41 -69.42
CA ASN A 260 -2.30 16.48 -70.86
C ASN A 260 -3.73 16.89 -71.26
N VAL A 261 -4.73 16.63 -70.40
CA VAL A 261 -6.13 17.06 -70.62
C VAL A 261 -6.49 18.33 -69.83
N GLY A 262 -5.49 19.15 -69.44
CA GLY A 262 -5.70 20.50 -68.93
C GLY A 262 -5.87 20.61 -67.41
N PHE A 263 -5.64 19.54 -66.64
CA PHE A 263 -5.51 19.67 -65.19
C PHE A 263 -4.16 20.29 -64.81
N VAL A 264 -4.14 21.05 -63.71
CA VAL A 264 -2.94 21.61 -63.09
C VAL A 264 -2.81 21.05 -61.68
N PHE A 265 -1.60 20.66 -61.28
CA PHE A 265 -1.35 20.24 -59.91
C PHE A 265 -1.07 21.47 -59.04
N ASP A 266 -1.99 21.76 -58.12
CA ASP A 266 -1.87 22.86 -57.16
C ASP A 266 -2.35 22.40 -55.78
N SER A 267 -1.64 22.82 -54.73
CA SER A 267 -2.04 22.59 -53.34
C SER A 267 -2.35 21.11 -52.99
N GLY A 268 -1.63 20.17 -53.63
CA GLY A 268 -1.78 18.73 -53.39
C GLY A 268 -2.95 18.07 -54.15
N VAL A 269 -3.59 18.77 -55.08
CA VAL A 269 -4.68 18.24 -55.90
C VAL A 269 -4.48 18.56 -57.38
N TYR A 270 -5.00 17.70 -58.25
CA TYR A 270 -5.11 17.98 -59.68
C TYR A 270 -6.42 18.74 -59.91
N ASN A 271 -6.36 20.00 -60.29
CA ASN A 271 -7.50 20.89 -60.52
C ASN A 271 -7.64 21.21 -62.02
N ASN A 272 -8.84 21.07 -62.57
CA ASN A 272 -9.17 21.58 -63.89
C ASN A 272 -9.88 22.93 -63.72
N PRO A 273 -9.20 24.06 -63.97
CA PRO A 273 -9.73 25.39 -63.72
C PRO A 273 -10.97 25.68 -64.55
N ASP A 274 -11.06 25.11 -65.75
CA ASP A 274 -12.19 25.35 -66.64
C ASP A 274 -13.43 24.57 -66.20
N GLN A 275 -13.26 23.38 -65.60
CA GLN A 275 -14.36 22.50 -65.19
C GLN A 275 -14.71 22.60 -63.70
N ASN A 276 -13.97 23.38 -62.92
CA ASN A 276 -14.10 23.44 -61.46
C ASN A 276 -14.09 22.04 -60.80
N SER A 277 -13.31 21.12 -61.37
CA SER A 277 -13.21 19.72 -60.91
C SER A 277 -11.82 19.46 -60.35
N TYR A 278 -11.74 18.69 -59.26
CA TYR A 278 -10.47 18.40 -58.60
C TYR A 278 -10.35 16.94 -58.17
N TRP A 279 -9.13 16.41 -58.21
CA TRP A 279 -8.80 15.04 -57.85
C TRP A 279 -7.58 14.95 -56.94
N ARG A 280 -7.73 14.25 -55.81
CA ARG A 280 -6.62 13.97 -54.89
C ARG A 280 -5.82 12.75 -55.38
N PRO A 281 -4.49 12.71 -55.21
CA PRO A 281 -3.66 11.55 -55.56
C PRO A 281 -4.19 10.21 -55.03
N ALA A 282 -4.58 10.16 -53.75
CA ALA A 282 -5.12 8.94 -53.13
C ALA A 282 -6.47 8.49 -53.72
N LYS A 283 -7.26 9.41 -54.29
CA LYS A 283 -8.51 9.06 -54.98
C LYS A 283 -8.22 8.57 -56.40
N LEU A 284 -7.23 9.15 -57.06
CA LEU A 284 -6.78 8.69 -58.37
C LEU A 284 -6.30 7.25 -58.30
N LEU A 285 -5.52 6.85 -57.29
CA LEU A 285 -5.07 5.46 -57.13
C LEU A 285 -6.20 4.44 -56.92
N LYS A 286 -7.37 4.88 -56.47
CA LYS A 286 -8.52 3.99 -56.22
C LYS A 286 -9.40 3.75 -57.45
N LEU A 287 -9.21 4.53 -58.52
CA LEU A 287 -9.94 4.33 -59.76
C LEU A 287 -9.43 3.06 -60.44
N THR A 288 -10.33 2.29 -61.05
CA THR A 288 -9.89 1.30 -62.04
C THR A 288 -9.29 2.01 -63.24
N ASP A 289 -8.57 1.27 -64.08
CA ASP A 289 -8.00 1.85 -65.31
C ASP A 289 -9.12 2.38 -66.22
N GLU A 290 -10.25 1.66 -66.31
CA GLU A 290 -11.41 2.08 -67.10
C GLU A 290 -12.07 3.36 -66.56
N GLU A 291 -12.22 3.48 -65.24
CA GLU A 291 -12.78 4.69 -64.61
C GLU A 291 -11.86 5.89 -64.82
N PHE A 292 -10.55 5.69 -64.76
CA PHE A 292 -9.57 6.74 -65.02
C PHE A 292 -9.57 7.17 -66.49
N ASP A 293 -9.60 6.21 -67.41
CA ASP A 293 -9.64 6.49 -68.84
C ASP A 293 -10.91 7.25 -69.24
N GLN A 294 -12.06 6.88 -68.68
CA GLN A 294 -13.32 7.62 -68.87
C GLN A 294 -13.22 9.06 -68.35
N LEU A 295 -12.56 9.29 -67.21
CA LEU A 295 -12.34 10.64 -66.69
C LEU A 295 -11.50 11.47 -67.67
N VAL A 296 -10.40 10.91 -68.19
CA VAL A 296 -9.51 11.58 -69.15
C VAL A 296 -10.27 11.89 -70.45
N GLU A 297 -11.02 10.91 -70.98
CA GLU A 297 -11.80 11.06 -72.20
C GLU A 297 -12.89 12.13 -72.06
N GLN A 298 -13.71 12.06 -71.01
CA GLN A 298 -14.77 13.03 -70.75
C GLN A 298 -14.21 14.45 -70.62
N THR A 299 -13.06 14.59 -69.95
CA THR A 299 -12.39 15.88 -69.81
C THR A 299 -11.92 16.40 -71.17
N SER A 300 -11.26 15.55 -71.97
CA SER A 300 -10.76 15.90 -73.30
C SER A 300 -11.89 16.34 -74.24
N VAL A 301 -13.00 15.61 -74.27
CA VAL A 301 -14.19 15.95 -75.08
C VAL A 301 -14.80 17.28 -74.63
N ALA A 302 -14.95 17.50 -73.33
CA ALA A 302 -15.50 18.74 -72.80
C ALA A 302 -14.59 19.96 -73.08
N ASN A 303 -13.27 19.79 -73.02
CA ASN A 303 -12.32 20.87 -73.35
C ASN A 303 -12.33 21.18 -74.86
N THR A 304 -12.37 20.14 -75.71
CA THR A 304 -12.47 20.30 -77.17
C THR A 304 -13.73 21.08 -77.54
N LYS A 305 -14.88 20.67 -77.00
CA LYS A 305 -16.16 21.34 -77.24
C LYS A 305 -16.15 22.81 -76.82
N ARG A 306 -15.51 23.13 -75.69
CA ARG A 306 -15.38 24.52 -75.21
C ARG A 306 -14.50 25.36 -76.11
N GLU A 307 -13.42 24.80 -76.62
CA GLU A 307 -12.57 25.51 -77.57
C GLU A 307 -13.31 25.76 -78.89
N GLU A 308 -14.09 24.79 -79.37
CA GLU A 308 -15.00 24.97 -80.51
C GLU A 308 -16.04 26.07 -80.24
N ASP A 309 -16.69 26.05 -79.08
CA ASP A 309 -17.66 27.08 -78.67
C ASP A 309 -17.00 28.48 -78.56
N ARG A 310 -15.76 28.55 -78.06
CA ARG A 310 -14.98 29.80 -77.96
C ARG A 310 -14.65 30.35 -79.35
N VAL A 311 -14.15 29.51 -80.25
CA VAL A 311 -13.86 29.89 -81.64
C VAL A 311 -15.14 30.35 -82.34
N ALA A 312 -16.25 29.63 -82.18
CA ALA A 312 -17.55 30.01 -82.75
C ALA A 312 -18.06 31.35 -82.19
N ALA A 313 -17.88 31.61 -80.89
CA ALA A 313 -18.24 32.88 -80.28
C ALA A 313 -17.37 34.05 -80.80
N GLU A 314 -16.06 33.84 -80.96
CA GLU A 314 -15.15 34.82 -81.55
C GLU A 314 -15.51 35.15 -83.02
N GLU A 315 -15.89 34.14 -83.81
CA GLU A 315 -16.36 34.34 -85.18
C GLU A 315 -17.70 35.09 -85.24
N ALA A 316 -18.64 34.75 -84.36
CA ALA A 316 -19.92 35.46 -84.23
C ALA A 316 -19.71 36.94 -83.85
N GLU A 317 -18.79 37.24 -82.94
CA GLU A 317 -18.47 38.61 -82.54
C GLU A 317 -17.80 39.39 -83.66
N LYS A 318 -16.88 38.77 -84.41
CA LYS A 318 -16.29 39.38 -85.62
C LYS A 318 -17.37 39.72 -86.65
N LEU A 319 -18.35 38.84 -86.83
CA LEU A 319 -19.48 39.08 -87.73
C LEU A 319 -20.39 40.22 -87.23
N ARG A 320 -20.66 40.29 -85.92
CA ARG A 320 -21.41 41.39 -85.30
C ARG A 320 -20.74 42.74 -85.56
N ILE A 321 -19.43 42.85 -85.31
CA ILE A 321 -18.64 44.06 -85.55
C ILE A 321 -18.66 44.46 -87.04
N LYS A 322 -18.60 43.48 -87.96
CA LYS A 322 -18.66 43.74 -89.41
C LYS A 322 -20.03 44.30 -89.82
N ASN A 323 -21.11 43.74 -89.32
CA ASN A 323 -22.47 44.19 -89.60
C ASN A 323 -22.72 45.60 -89.04
N GLU A 324 -22.24 45.87 -87.83
CA GLU A 324 -22.33 47.19 -87.19
C GLU A 324 -21.59 48.28 -88.01
N LYS A 325 -20.39 47.97 -88.51
CA LYS A 325 -19.64 48.87 -89.41
C LYS A 325 -20.39 49.14 -90.73
N GLN A 326 -21.03 48.13 -91.32
CA GLN A 326 -21.82 48.30 -92.55
C GLN A 326 -23.05 49.17 -92.33
N ALA A 327 -23.73 49.03 -91.19
CA ALA A 327 -24.88 49.85 -90.83
C ALA A 327 -24.50 51.34 -90.68
N ILE A 328 -23.35 51.64 -90.06
CA ILE A 328 -22.83 53.02 -89.95
C ILE A 328 -22.53 53.60 -91.34
N LEU A 329 -21.89 52.83 -92.20
CA LEU A 329 -21.55 53.28 -93.57
C LEU A 329 -22.81 53.56 -94.41
N ALA A 330 -23.86 52.75 -94.24
CA ALA A 330 -25.15 52.95 -94.91
C ALA A 330 -25.83 54.25 -94.44
N LYS A 331 -25.79 54.56 -93.13
CA LYS A 331 -26.31 55.81 -92.57
C LYS A 331 -25.58 57.04 -93.14
N GLN A 332 -24.25 56.99 -93.20
CA GLN A 332 -23.45 58.09 -93.78
C GLN A 332 -23.76 58.33 -95.27
N LYS A 333 -23.99 57.27 -96.05
CA LYS A 333 -24.42 57.40 -97.46
C LYS A 333 -25.81 58.04 -97.58
N ALA A 334 -26.76 57.63 -96.73
CA ALA A 334 -28.11 58.20 -96.72
C ALA A 334 -28.10 59.70 -96.37
N ASP A 335 -27.30 60.11 -95.38
CA ASP A 335 -27.15 61.51 -95.01
C ASP A 335 -26.52 62.34 -96.14
N LYS A 336 -25.51 61.81 -96.84
CA LYS A 336 -24.88 62.49 -97.98
C LYS A 336 -25.88 62.73 -99.13
N VAL A 337 -26.73 61.74 -99.44
CA VAL A 337 -27.78 61.87 -100.47
C VAL A 337 -28.81 62.94 -100.05
N ARG A 338 -29.19 63.00 -98.77
CA ARG A 338 -30.10 64.02 -98.26
C ARG A 338 -29.52 65.44 -98.41
N THR A 339 -28.24 65.62 -98.07
CA THR A 339 -27.56 66.93 -98.16
C THR A 339 -27.43 67.39 -99.60
N GLU A 340 -27.14 66.49 -100.54
CA GLU A 340 -27.08 66.84 -101.97
C GLU A 340 -28.46 67.20 -102.55
N ARG A 341 -29.53 66.50 -102.14
CA ARG A 341 -30.91 66.80 -102.56
C ARG A 341 -31.37 68.19 -102.13
N LEU A 342 -31.00 68.65 -100.93
CA LEU A 342 -31.42 69.94 -100.38
C LEU A 342 -30.57 71.12 -100.89
N ARG A 343 -29.46 70.85 -101.56
CA ARG A 343 -28.51 71.88 -102.04
C ARG A 343 -29.10 72.89 -103.03
N PRO A 344 -29.94 72.50 -104.02
CA PRO A 344 -30.55 73.44 -104.95
C PRO A 344 -31.55 74.36 -104.23
N GLU A 345 -32.36 73.80 -103.33
CA GLU A 345 -33.35 74.55 -102.54
C GLU A 345 -32.68 75.54 -101.59
N LYS A 346 -31.59 75.14 -100.91
CA LYS A 346 -30.78 76.06 -100.11
C LYS A 346 -30.22 77.22 -100.92
N LYS A 347 -29.77 77.00 -102.15
CA LYS A 347 -29.30 78.09 -103.02
C LYS A 347 -30.42 79.07 -103.38
N ILE A 348 -31.62 78.55 -103.65
CA ILE A 348 -32.80 79.38 -103.95
C ILE A 348 -33.16 80.23 -102.73
N LEU A 349 -33.27 79.61 -101.55
CA LEU A 349 -33.61 80.29 -100.30
C LEU A 349 -32.54 81.32 -99.89
N ALA A 350 -31.25 80.98 -100.01
CA ALA A 350 -30.16 81.92 -99.74
C ALA A 350 -30.20 83.15 -100.68
N LYS A 351 -30.54 82.93 -101.97
CA LYS A 351 -30.70 84.02 -102.94
C LYS A 351 -31.89 84.91 -102.58
N PHE A 352 -33.04 84.32 -102.22
CA PHE A 352 -34.22 85.04 -101.79
C PHE A 352 -33.95 85.93 -100.56
N LEU A 353 -33.30 85.37 -99.53
CA LEU A 353 -32.94 86.11 -98.32
C LEU A 353 -31.99 87.29 -98.63
N LYS A 354 -31.04 87.09 -99.56
CA LYS A 354 -30.11 88.14 -99.99
C LYS A 354 -30.81 89.29 -100.73
N GLU A 355 -31.76 88.99 -101.60
CA GLU A 355 -32.49 89.99 -102.38
C GLU A 355 -33.44 90.83 -101.52
N HIS A 356 -33.97 90.27 -100.43
CA HIS A 356 -34.95 90.97 -99.57
C HIS A 356 -34.33 91.59 -98.31
N GLY A 357 -33.08 91.27 -97.97
CA GLY A 357 -32.38 91.87 -96.82
C GLY A 357 -31.94 93.34 -97.00
N THR A 358 -32.05 93.89 -98.23
CA THR A 358 -31.69 95.29 -98.53
C THR A 358 -32.72 95.95 -99.46
N PRO A 359 -33.94 96.22 -98.98
CA PRO A 359 -34.97 96.83 -99.80
C PRO A 359 -34.56 98.25 -100.19
N LYS A 360 -34.81 98.62 -101.45
CA LYS A 360 -34.62 99.99 -101.93
C LYS A 360 -35.71 100.86 -101.32
N VAL A 361 -35.33 101.72 -100.38
CA VAL A 361 -36.25 102.61 -99.67
C VAL A 361 -36.35 103.96 -100.38
N PRO A 362 -37.56 104.50 -100.61
CA PRO A 362 -37.72 105.81 -101.22
C PRO A 362 -37.16 106.92 -100.31
N ALA A 363 -36.55 107.94 -100.92
CA ALA A 363 -36.07 109.11 -100.21
C ALA A 363 -37.27 109.93 -99.69
N THR A 364 -37.29 110.25 -98.40
CA THR A 364 -38.31 111.09 -97.78
C THR A 364 -37.67 112.37 -97.29
N SER A 365 -38.33 113.51 -97.51
CA SER A 365 -37.89 114.80 -96.98
C SER A 365 -38.15 114.96 -95.49
N GLU A 366 -39.12 114.21 -94.94
CA GLU A 366 -39.49 114.28 -93.53
C GLU A 366 -38.57 113.39 -92.66
N PRO A 367 -37.95 113.92 -91.59
CA PRO A 367 -37.04 113.18 -90.71
C PRO A 367 -37.67 111.96 -90.03
N GLU A 368 -38.93 112.06 -89.56
CA GLU A 368 -39.59 110.92 -88.88
C GLU A 368 -39.83 109.75 -89.86
N SER A 369 -40.10 110.08 -91.13
CA SER A 369 -40.26 109.07 -92.18
C SER A 369 -38.93 108.39 -92.50
N ALA A 370 -37.82 109.15 -92.53
CA ALA A 370 -36.50 108.60 -92.75
C ALA A 370 -36.06 107.67 -91.61
N GLU A 371 -36.35 108.03 -90.35
CA GLU A 371 -36.05 107.19 -89.18
C GLU A 371 -36.88 105.91 -89.15
N PHE A 372 -38.19 105.97 -89.46
CA PHE A 372 -39.02 104.78 -89.58
C PHE A 372 -38.51 103.81 -90.65
N LEU A 373 -38.16 104.34 -91.83
CA LEU A 373 -37.62 103.56 -92.94
C LEU A 373 -36.27 102.91 -92.62
N TYR A 374 -35.40 103.62 -91.90
CA TYR A 374 -34.14 103.06 -91.40
C TYR A 374 -34.39 101.88 -90.44
N ASN A 375 -35.25 102.05 -89.45
CA ASN A 375 -35.58 101.01 -88.48
C ASN A 375 -36.24 99.78 -89.13
N TYR A 376 -37.08 99.98 -90.14
CA TYR A 376 -37.62 98.89 -90.95
C TYR A 376 -36.52 98.09 -91.66
N CYS A 377 -35.57 98.78 -92.31
CA CYS A 377 -34.45 98.13 -92.99
C CYS A 377 -33.52 97.37 -92.03
N VAL A 378 -33.25 97.91 -90.85
CA VAL A 378 -32.44 97.24 -89.83
C VAL A 378 -33.12 95.94 -89.40
N ARG A 379 -34.40 95.97 -89.04
CA ARG A 379 -35.14 94.76 -88.64
C ARG A 379 -35.23 93.72 -89.74
N LEU A 380 -35.44 94.13 -90.99
CA LEU A 380 -35.50 93.20 -92.11
C LEU A 380 -34.14 92.53 -92.36
N LYS A 381 -33.04 93.25 -92.14
CA LYS A 381 -31.68 92.71 -92.22
C LYS A 381 -31.38 91.72 -91.10
N GLU A 382 -31.82 91.99 -89.88
CA GLU A 382 -31.68 91.06 -88.75
C GLU A 382 -32.44 89.76 -89.04
N LEU A 383 -33.70 89.86 -89.47
CA LEU A 383 -34.54 88.71 -89.78
C LEU A 383 -33.94 87.85 -90.91
N THR A 384 -33.46 88.48 -91.98
CA THR A 384 -32.81 87.75 -93.09
C THR A 384 -31.50 87.08 -92.68
N THR A 385 -30.79 87.64 -91.70
CA THR A 385 -29.57 87.04 -91.14
C THR A 385 -29.89 85.79 -90.31
N GLU A 386 -30.92 85.84 -89.48
CA GLU A 386 -31.38 84.70 -88.67
C GLU A 386 -31.79 83.51 -89.56
N PHE A 387 -32.64 83.75 -90.56
CA PHE A 387 -33.06 82.69 -91.48
C PHE A 387 -31.89 82.13 -92.31
N SER A 388 -30.87 82.93 -92.62
CA SER A 388 -29.66 82.43 -93.29
C SER A 388 -28.88 81.46 -92.40
N ALA A 389 -28.76 81.75 -91.10
CA ALA A 389 -28.09 80.86 -90.15
C ALA A 389 -28.85 79.53 -89.98
N MET A 390 -30.19 79.56 -89.90
CA MET A 390 -31.00 78.34 -89.84
C MET A 390 -30.84 77.47 -91.10
N LEU A 391 -30.68 78.08 -92.27
CA LEU A 391 -30.48 77.38 -93.54
C LEU A 391 -29.10 76.69 -93.62
N GLU A 392 -28.08 77.22 -92.94
CA GLU A 392 -26.76 76.59 -92.83
C GLU A 392 -26.76 75.32 -91.97
N VAL A 393 -27.67 75.23 -91.00
CA VAL A 393 -27.81 74.07 -90.09
C VAL A 393 -28.68 72.94 -90.66
N LEU A 394 -29.60 73.27 -91.58
CA LEU A 394 -30.32 72.29 -92.41
C LEU A 394 -29.37 71.54 -93.34
#